data_AF-A0A1Z4R592-F1
#
_entry.id   AF-A0A1Z4R592-F1
#
_cell.length_a   1.000
_cell.length_b   1.000
_cell.length_c   1.000
_cell.angle_alpha   90.00
_cell.angle_beta   90.00
_cell.angle_gamma   90.00
#
_symmetry.space_group_name_H-M   'P 1'
#
loop_
_entity.id
_entity.type
_entity.pdbx_description
1 polymer ?
#
loop_
_entity_poly.entity_id
_entity_poly.type
_entity_poly.pdbx_seq_one_letter_code
_entity_poly.pdbx_strand_id
1 'polypeptide(L)'
;MRNNFVDLGCTPYFIGPVLFMTYREKEPIFLGRIDTDKNSISSPTGLKSSGFRFNNSPITSNNGNDAVANLIPASKENCNKIHVSGTNIDALSSALSNTQNNYNFVGNYVCDSNGNCGRAIGAMQFMSSNPDVRKIIVSKAGGQEFLSKLDSGEQITGEEMTQYFSPSEQQTLIDSQTNNLLSTASQQIDPITGKAFTGERLIERAAQIQFAGTNITIDSQAINPNDAKTVKEYGEKTKTKYKQNLQSMNCL
;
A
#
# COMPACT_ATOMS: atom_id res chain seq x y z
N MET A 1 -5.15 -46.56 -3.60
CA MET A 1 -5.12 -45.39 -2.70
C MET A 1 -4.01 -45.59 -1.69
N ARG A 2 -2.97 -44.76 -1.73
CA ARG A 2 -1.93 -44.67 -0.69
C ARG A 2 -1.42 -43.24 -0.66
N ASN A 3 -1.41 -42.67 0.53
CA ASN A 3 -1.11 -41.27 0.82
C ASN A 3 0.34 -40.90 0.52
N ASN A 4 0.50 -39.63 0.10
CA ASN A 4 1.74 -38.88 0.05
C ASN A 4 2.36 -38.72 1.45
N PHE A 5 3.68 -38.88 1.56
CA PHE A 5 4.48 -38.20 2.56
C PHE A 5 5.65 -37.55 1.82
N VAL A 6 5.68 -36.21 1.83
CA VAL A 6 6.77 -35.40 1.30
C VAL A 6 7.83 -35.34 2.39
N ASP A 7 9.04 -35.77 2.05
CA ASP A 7 10.22 -35.73 2.92
C ASP A 7 10.66 -34.27 3.13
N LEU A 8 10.56 -33.79 4.38
CA LEU A 8 11.07 -32.49 4.79
C LEU A 8 12.58 -32.63 5.03
N GLY A 9 13.35 -32.37 3.97
CA GLY A 9 14.81 -32.40 4.00
C GLY A 9 15.38 -31.65 5.21
N CYS A 10 16.01 -32.42 6.11
CA CYS A 10 16.80 -31.93 7.22
C CYS A 10 18.15 -31.42 6.68
N THR A 11 18.30 -30.11 6.54
CA THR A 11 19.62 -29.47 6.42
C THR A 11 19.96 -28.81 7.75
N PRO A 12 21.01 -29.26 8.48
CA PRO A 12 21.37 -28.65 9.74
C PRO A 12 22.09 -27.34 9.46
N TYR A 13 21.40 -26.21 9.61
CA TYR A 13 22.05 -24.92 9.70
C TYR A 13 22.09 -24.49 11.16
N PHE A 14 23.30 -24.26 11.67
CA PHE A 14 23.48 -23.57 12.94
C PHE A 14 23.42 -22.07 12.68
N ILE A 15 22.32 -21.45 13.10
CA ILE A 15 22.22 -19.99 13.24
C ILE A 15 22.36 -19.69 14.73
N GLY A 16 23.58 -19.39 15.15
CA GLY A 16 23.89 -19.01 16.52
C GLY A 16 25.34 -18.53 16.68
N PRO A 17 25.63 -17.72 17.72
CA PRO A 17 26.97 -17.22 18.00
C PRO A 17 28.00 -18.35 18.08
N VAL A 18 29.04 -18.28 17.27
CA VAL A 18 30.25 -19.05 17.49
C VAL A 18 30.96 -18.41 18.68
N LEU A 19 31.23 -19.17 19.75
CA LEU A 19 31.58 -18.67 21.10
C LEU A 19 32.84 -17.78 21.21
N PHE A 20 33.57 -17.54 20.11
CA PHE A 20 34.79 -16.75 20.04
C PHE A 20 34.75 -15.65 18.96
N MET A 21 33.56 -15.37 18.39
CA MET A 21 33.34 -14.31 17.39
C MET A 21 32.14 -13.45 17.79
N THR A 22 32.36 -12.15 17.96
CA THR A 22 31.29 -11.14 18.12
C THR A 22 30.84 -10.64 16.75
N TYR A 23 29.55 -10.72 16.46
CA TYR A 23 28.94 -10.21 15.22
C TYR A 23 28.05 -8.98 15.50
N ARG A 24 27.90 -8.11 14.50
CA ARG A 24 27.01 -6.94 14.52
C ARG A 24 25.97 -7.01 13.41
N GLU A 25 24.86 -6.29 13.60
CA GLU A 25 23.82 -6.16 12.59
C GLU A 25 24.40 -5.52 11.30
N LYS A 26 24.11 -6.13 10.14
CA LYS A 26 24.65 -5.82 8.79
C LYS A 26 26.08 -6.30 8.48
N GLU A 27 26.71 -7.13 9.31
CA GLU A 27 27.97 -7.78 8.95
C GLU A 27 27.76 -8.99 8.00
N PRO A 28 28.71 -9.25 7.09
CA PRO A 28 28.63 -10.38 6.17
C PRO A 28 28.67 -11.72 6.93
N ILE A 29 27.77 -12.63 6.57
CA ILE A 29 27.70 -13.98 7.14
C ILE A 29 28.49 -14.92 6.24
N PHE A 30 29.41 -15.68 6.82
CA PHE A 30 30.19 -16.68 6.09
C PHE A 30 29.40 -17.99 6.01
N LEU A 31 28.99 -18.37 4.81
CA LEU A 31 28.32 -19.65 4.53
C LEU A 31 29.35 -20.63 3.98
N GLY A 32 29.65 -21.69 4.75
CA GLY A 32 30.52 -22.78 4.34
C GLY A 32 29.84 -24.12 4.59
N ARG A 33 30.01 -25.08 3.67
CA ARG A 33 29.60 -26.47 3.89
C ARG A 33 30.69 -27.17 4.70
N ILE A 34 30.32 -27.75 5.84
CA ILE A 34 31.23 -28.59 6.63
C ILE A 34 31.21 -29.98 6.00
N ASP A 35 32.26 -30.33 5.26
CA ASP A 35 32.53 -31.72 4.88
C ASP A 35 33.34 -32.42 5.98
N THR A 36 33.12 -33.71 6.17
CA THR A 36 33.64 -34.53 7.28
C THR A 36 35.16 -34.73 7.31
N ASP A 37 35.91 -34.16 6.36
CA ASP A 37 37.35 -34.33 6.27
C ASP A 37 38.12 -33.23 7.00
N LYS A 38 38.90 -33.66 8.00
CA LYS A 38 39.54 -32.84 9.06
C LYS A 38 40.64 -31.88 8.59
N ASN A 39 40.87 -31.68 7.29
CA ASN A 39 41.89 -30.77 6.75
C ASN A 39 41.39 -30.01 5.50
N SER A 40 40.15 -29.53 5.51
CA SER A 40 39.58 -28.83 4.36
C SER A 40 40.02 -27.36 4.31
N ILE A 41 40.91 -27.03 3.37
CA ILE A 41 41.22 -25.65 2.97
C ILE A 41 40.02 -25.11 2.18
N SER A 42 39.51 -23.94 2.59
CA SER A 42 38.38 -23.29 1.94
C SER A 42 38.80 -22.73 0.59
N SER A 43 38.40 -23.38 -0.50
CA SER A 43 38.46 -22.82 -1.84
C SER A 43 37.25 -21.91 -2.05
N PRO A 44 37.41 -20.64 -2.46
CA PRO A 44 36.27 -19.85 -2.90
C PRO A 44 35.60 -20.62 -4.04
N THR A 45 34.36 -21.04 -3.85
CA THR A 45 33.52 -21.43 -4.98
C THR A 45 33.20 -20.13 -5.71
N GLY A 46 34.15 -19.66 -6.54
CA GLY A 46 33.85 -18.69 -7.56
C GLY A 46 32.66 -19.24 -8.30
N LEU A 47 31.52 -18.53 -8.23
CA LEU A 47 30.34 -18.90 -8.97
C LEU A 47 30.76 -19.00 -10.44
N LYS A 48 30.87 -20.23 -10.96
CA LYS A 48 30.59 -20.43 -12.38
C LYS A 48 29.19 -19.87 -12.52
N SER A 49 29.08 -18.75 -13.23
CA SER A 49 27.82 -18.09 -13.56
C SER A 49 26.81 -19.18 -13.88
N SER A 50 26.00 -19.54 -12.89
CA SER A 50 24.79 -20.30 -13.13
C SER A 50 24.05 -19.41 -14.10
N GLY A 51 23.68 -19.91 -15.28
CA GLY A 51 23.06 -19.14 -16.35
C GLY A 51 21.77 -18.39 -15.99
N PHE A 52 21.47 -18.19 -14.70
CA PHE A 52 20.79 -17.04 -14.15
C PHE A 52 21.39 -15.73 -14.67
N ARG A 53 20.91 -15.35 -15.84
CA ARG A 53 20.79 -13.96 -16.21
C ARG A 53 19.59 -13.42 -15.43
N PHE A 54 19.76 -12.33 -14.70
CA PHE A 54 18.60 -11.47 -14.44
C PHE A 54 18.07 -11.10 -15.81
N ASN A 55 16.82 -11.49 -16.07
CA ASN A 55 16.18 -11.12 -17.31
C ASN A 55 15.91 -9.62 -17.18
N ASN A 56 16.85 -8.79 -17.65
CA ASN A 56 16.67 -7.34 -17.80
C ASN A 56 15.68 -7.02 -18.94
N SER A 57 14.70 -7.89 -19.17
CA SER A 57 13.46 -7.44 -19.78
C SER A 57 12.88 -6.40 -18.82
N PRO A 58 12.47 -5.21 -19.28
CA PRO A 58 11.58 -4.38 -18.49
C PRO A 58 10.46 -5.31 -18.03
N ILE A 59 10.12 -5.28 -16.74
CA ILE A 59 8.88 -5.90 -16.27
C ILE A 59 7.78 -5.18 -17.04
N THR A 60 7.40 -5.72 -18.20
CA THR A 60 6.21 -5.30 -18.91
C THR A 60 5.08 -5.71 -17.99
N SER A 61 4.52 -4.71 -17.31
CA SER A 61 3.30 -4.76 -16.54
C SER A 61 2.23 -5.54 -17.31
N ASN A 62 2.19 -6.85 -17.10
CA ASN A 62 1.01 -7.63 -17.35
C ASN A 62 0.12 -7.40 -16.13
N ASN A 63 -0.98 -6.68 -16.37
CA ASN A 63 -2.07 -6.47 -15.44
C ASN A 63 -2.33 -7.73 -14.61
N GLY A 64 -2.07 -7.68 -13.30
CA GLY A 64 -2.52 -8.74 -12.41
C GLY A 64 -1.81 -8.85 -11.07
N ASN A 65 -0.48 -9.06 -11.04
CA ASN A 65 0.14 -9.65 -9.86
C ASN A 65 1.48 -8.97 -9.51
N ASP A 66 1.42 -7.87 -8.75
CA ASP A 66 2.59 -7.31 -8.07
C ASP A 66 3.10 -8.34 -7.05
N ALA A 67 4.27 -8.94 -7.29
CA ALA A 67 4.83 -9.95 -6.38
C ALA A 67 5.09 -9.39 -4.97
N VAL A 68 5.29 -8.08 -4.84
CA VAL A 68 5.44 -7.36 -3.56
C VAL A 68 4.09 -7.17 -2.87
N ALA A 69 3.01 -6.91 -3.63
CA ALA A 69 1.66 -6.79 -3.09
C ALA A 69 1.20 -8.06 -2.35
N ASN A 70 1.66 -9.24 -2.79
CA ASN A 70 1.36 -10.52 -2.14
C ASN A 70 2.18 -10.80 -0.86
N LEU A 71 3.25 -10.03 -0.61
CA LEU A 71 4.06 -10.15 0.62
C LEU A 71 3.57 -9.21 1.73
N ILE A 72 2.71 -8.27 1.38
CA ILE A 72 2.07 -7.37 2.33
C ILE A 72 0.83 -8.09 2.85
N PRO A 73 0.68 -8.32 4.16
CA PRO A 73 -0.54 -8.88 4.70
C PRO A 73 -1.70 -8.00 4.24
N ALA A 74 -2.62 -8.55 3.44
CA ALA A 74 -3.89 -7.90 3.20
C ALA A 74 -4.46 -7.51 4.56
N SER A 75 -4.89 -6.25 4.72
CA SER A 75 -5.53 -5.79 5.95
C SER A 75 -6.58 -6.83 6.34
N LYS A 76 -6.39 -7.47 7.49
CA LYS A 76 -7.23 -8.58 7.95
C LYS A 76 -8.66 -8.07 8.04
N GLU A 77 -9.44 -8.39 7.01
CA GLU A 77 -10.77 -7.86 6.77
C GLU A 77 -11.63 -8.04 8.04
N ASN A 78 -12.08 -6.94 8.64
CA ASN A 78 -12.80 -6.97 9.91
C ASN A 78 -14.20 -6.36 9.77
N CYS A 79 -15.22 -7.20 9.87
CA CYS A 79 -16.62 -6.76 9.86
C CYS A 79 -16.95 -5.80 11.01
N ASN A 80 -16.19 -5.82 12.11
CA ASN A 80 -16.48 -5.07 13.33
C ASN A 80 -15.96 -3.63 13.32
N LYS A 81 -15.18 -3.24 12.31
CA LYS A 81 -14.65 -1.88 12.22
C LYS A 81 -15.68 -0.97 11.56
N ILE A 82 -16.62 -0.51 12.37
CA ILE A 82 -17.81 0.24 11.93
C ILE A 82 -17.69 1.71 12.33
N HIS A 83 -17.93 2.62 11.38
CA HIS A 83 -18.13 4.05 11.64
C HIS A 83 -19.45 4.28 12.40
N VAL A 84 -19.59 5.40 13.11
CA VAL A 84 -20.84 5.75 13.83
C VAL A 84 -22.10 5.80 12.95
N SER A 85 -21.94 5.89 11.63
CA SER A 85 -23.04 5.79 10.64
C SER A 85 -23.49 4.37 10.31
N GLY A 86 -22.83 3.34 10.85
CA GLY A 86 -23.06 1.93 10.48
C GLY A 86 -22.25 1.45 9.26
N THR A 87 -21.39 2.30 8.69
CA THR A 87 -20.55 1.95 7.53
C THR A 87 -19.33 1.13 7.96
N ASN A 88 -19.03 0.02 7.28
CA ASN A 88 -17.79 -0.73 7.50
C ASN A 88 -16.59 0.01 6.89
N ILE A 89 -15.60 0.31 7.72
CA ILE A 89 -14.42 1.08 7.32
C ILE A 89 -13.54 0.28 6.37
N ASP A 90 -13.23 -0.96 6.67
CA ASP A 90 -12.30 -1.76 5.84
C ASP A 90 -12.85 -1.98 4.42
N ALA A 91 -14.15 -2.25 4.30
CA ALA A 91 -14.82 -2.41 3.01
C ALA A 91 -14.80 -1.11 2.21
N LEU A 92 -14.98 0.06 2.87
CA LEU A 92 -14.97 1.36 2.20
C LEU A 92 -13.56 1.80 1.83
N SER A 93 -12.60 1.66 2.74
CA SER A 93 -11.19 1.91 2.49
C SER A 93 -10.68 1.13 1.29
N SER A 94 -11.08 -0.14 1.18
CA SER A 94 -10.78 -0.99 0.03
C SER A 94 -11.48 -0.54 -1.25
N ALA A 95 -12.71 -0.01 -1.15
CA ALA A 95 -13.45 0.50 -2.32
C ALA A 95 -12.88 1.82 -2.86
N LEU A 96 -12.42 2.71 -1.97
CA LEU A 96 -11.78 3.99 -2.27
C LEU A 96 -10.36 3.81 -2.82
N SER A 97 -9.66 2.78 -2.37
CA SER A 97 -8.36 2.42 -2.90
C SER A 97 -8.52 1.90 -4.33
N ASN A 98 -8.05 2.69 -5.31
CA ASN A 98 -8.24 2.41 -6.74
C ASN A 98 -7.70 1.04 -7.19
N THR A 99 -6.77 0.47 -6.43
CA THR A 99 -6.20 -0.87 -6.60
C THR A 99 -5.90 -1.44 -5.22
N GLN A 100 -6.50 -2.58 -4.89
CA GLN A 100 -6.09 -3.37 -3.73
C GLN A 100 -4.59 -3.63 -3.87
N ASN A 101 -3.82 -3.29 -2.84
CA ASN A 101 -2.40 -3.64 -2.68
C ASN A 101 -1.33 -2.86 -3.45
N ASN A 102 -1.63 -1.67 -3.98
CA ASN A 102 -0.60 -0.80 -4.59
C ASN A 102 0.10 0.11 -3.57
N TYR A 103 0.56 -0.47 -2.46
CA TYR A 103 1.24 0.26 -1.38
C TYR A 103 2.62 0.77 -1.79
N ASN A 104 3.18 0.28 -2.90
CA ASN A 104 4.44 0.71 -3.48
C ASN A 104 4.25 1.73 -4.61
N PHE A 105 3.03 2.25 -4.84
CA PHE A 105 2.78 3.20 -5.91
C PHE A 105 3.63 4.47 -5.76
N VAL A 106 4.23 4.91 -6.86
CA VAL A 106 4.88 6.21 -6.98
C VAL A 106 4.43 6.84 -8.30
N GLY A 107 3.69 7.93 -8.19
CA GLY A 107 3.21 8.72 -9.33
C GLY A 107 4.24 9.73 -9.81
N ASN A 108 3.88 10.44 -10.88
CA ASN A 108 4.69 11.53 -11.42
C ASN A 108 4.76 12.71 -10.46
N TYR A 109 5.89 13.40 -10.46
CA TYR A 109 6.04 14.69 -9.80
C TYR A 109 5.33 15.78 -10.61
N VAL A 110 4.41 16.48 -9.97
CA VAL A 110 3.59 17.52 -10.57
C VAL A 110 3.54 18.73 -9.64
N CYS A 111 3.37 19.92 -10.23
CA CYS A 111 3.15 21.16 -9.50
C CYS A 111 1.84 21.78 -9.95
N ASP A 112 1.09 22.34 -8.99
CA ASP A 112 -0.08 23.15 -9.31
C ASP A 112 0.32 24.58 -9.71
N SER A 113 -0.65 25.37 -10.17
CA SER A 113 -0.44 26.77 -10.56
C SER A 113 0.00 27.69 -9.41
N ASN A 114 -0.14 27.24 -8.15
CA ASN A 114 0.27 27.97 -6.96
C ASN A 114 1.69 27.60 -6.51
N GLY A 115 2.39 26.74 -7.26
CA GLY A 115 3.74 26.27 -6.93
C GLY A 115 3.77 25.18 -5.86
N ASN A 116 2.62 24.60 -5.49
CA ASN A 116 2.60 23.42 -4.62
C ASN A 116 2.94 22.20 -5.46
N CYS A 117 4.08 21.59 -5.14
CA CYS A 117 4.55 20.42 -5.84
C CYS A 117 4.45 19.15 -4.99
N GLY A 118 4.38 18.01 -5.67
CA GLY A 118 4.41 16.72 -5.03
C GLY A 118 4.14 15.59 -6.02
N ARG A 119 4.05 14.38 -5.50
CA ARG A 119 3.63 13.20 -6.27
C ARG A 119 2.68 12.35 -5.45
N ALA A 120 1.77 11.66 -6.11
CA ALA A 120 0.96 10.63 -5.47
C ALA A 120 1.84 9.46 -5.03
N ILE A 121 1.71 9.01 -3.79
CA ILE A 121 2.44 7.86 -3.25
C ILE A 121 1.51 6.90 -2.49
N GLY A 122 1.83 5.63 -2.59
CA GLY A 122 1.16 4.55 -1.87
C GLY A 122 -0.29 4.31 -2.27
N ALA A 123 -0.95 3.47 -1.47
CA ALA A 123 -2.36 3.21 -1.56
C ALA A 123 -3.16 4.50 -1.29
N MET A 124 -4.35 4.61 -1.90
CA MET A 124 -5.12 5.86 -2.02
C MET A 124 -4.42 7.04 -2.72
N GLN A 125 -3.18 6.86 -3.22
CA GLN A 125 -2.45 7.88 -3.98
C GLN A 125 -2.32 9.21 -3.22
N PHE A 126 -1.97 9.15 -1.93
CA PHE A 126 -1.79 10.37 -1.14
C PHE A 126 -0.69 11.26 -1.75
N MET A 127 -0.94 12.55 -1.84
CA MET A 127 0.11 13.48 -2.27
C MET A 127 1.25 13.50 -1.25
N SER A 128 2.49 13.48 -1.72
CA SER A 128 3.70 13.55 -0.89
C SER A 128 3.80 14.82 -0.04
N SER A 129 3.04 15.87 -0.40
CA SER A 129 2.88 17.10 0.37
C SER A 129 1.85 16.98 1.51
N ASN A 130 1.08 15.89 1.59
CA ASN A 130 0.08 15.69 2.64
C ASN A 130 0.75 15.70 4.03
N PRO A 131 0.24 16.50 4.99
CA PRO A 131 0.89 16.70 6.29
C PRO A 131 0.96 15.42 7.13
N ASP A 132 -0.05 14.55 7.08
CA ASP A 132 -0.07 13.30 7.83
C ASP A 132 0.96 12.31 7.27
N VAL A 133 1.10 12.25 5.95
CA VAL A 133 2.13 11.44 5.28
C VAL A 133 3.53 11.93 5.65
N ARG A 134 3.76 13.24 5.60
CA ARG A 134 5.05 13.83 5.98
C ARG A 134 5.39 13.57 7.44
N LYS A 135 4.40 13.64 8.33
CA LYS A 135 4.54 13.35 9.76
C LYS A 135 4.97 11.89 10.00
N ILE A 136 4.41 10.94 9.26
CA ILE A 136 4.82 9.54 9.32
C ILE A 136 6.26 9.39 8.85
N ILE A 137 6.61 9.96 7.69
CA ILE A 137 7.95 9.82 7.10
C ILE A 137 9.03 10.43 8.00
N VAL A 138 8.85 11.67 8.48
CA VAL A 138 9.87 12.37 9.27
C VAL A 138 10.14 11.71 10.63
N SER A 139 9.22 10.87 11.11
CA SER A 139 9.42 10.11 12.36
C SER A 139 10.48 9.00 12.24
N LYS A 140 10.93 8.69 11.02
CA LYS A 140 11.91 7.64 10.74
C LYS A 140 13.31 8.21 10.57
N ALA A 141 14.32 7.41 10.93
CA ALA A 141 15.70 7.71 10.62
C ALA A 141 15.89 7.84 9.10
N GLY A 142 16.49 8.93 8.63
CA GLY A 142 16.61 9.24 7.19
C GLY A 142 15.35 9.85 6.55
N GLY A 143 14.27 10.02 7.32
CA GLY A 143 12.99 10.48 6.79
C GLY A 143 13.02 11.92 6.29
N GLN A 144 13.78 12.79 6.94
CA GLN A 144 13.91 14.20 6.52
C GLN A 144 14.63 14.30 5.18
N GLU A 145 15.67 13.51 4.97
CA GLU A 145 16.42 13.41 3.71
C GLU A 145 15.53 12.84 2.61
N PHE A 146 14.74 11.80 2.92
CA PHE A 146 13.76 11.25 1.98
C PHE A 146 12.69 12.28 1.58
N LEU A 147 12.19 13.08 2.52
CA LEU A 147 11.29 14.20 2.20
C LEU A 147 11.97 15.23 1.29
N SER A 148 13.23 15.55 1.51
CA SER A 148 13.98 16.44 0.62
C SER A 148 14.09 15.91 -0.81
N LYS A 149 14.24 14.58 -1.00
CA LYS A 149 14.18 13.96 -2.34
C LYS A 149 12.80 14.07 -2.98
N LEU A 150 11.74 13.84 -2.20
CA LEU A 150 10.37 13.99 -2.66
C LEU A 150 10.08 15.42 -3.12
N ASP A 151 10.53 16.40 -2.33
CA ASP A 151 10.31 17.84 -2.56
C ASP A 151 11.18 18.40 -3.70
N SER A 152 12.34 17.79 -3.98
CA SER A 152 13.19 18.17 -5.11
C SER A 152 12.72 17.58 -6.45
N GLY A 153 11.76 16.65 -6.41
CA GLY A 153 11.29 15.95 -7.61
C GLY A 153 12.20 14.79 -8.04
N GLU A 154 13.17 14.36 -7.23
CA GLU A 154 14.03 13.23 -7.53
C GLU A 154 13.23 11.94 -7.80
N GLN A 155 13.75 11.06 -8.66
CA GLN A 155 13.12 9.75 -8.86
C GLN A 155 13.30 8.88 -7.62
N ILE A 156 12.21 8.27 -7.15
CA ILE A 156 12.21 7.34 -6.01
C ILE A 156 11.51 6.05 -6.46
N THR A 157 11.92 4.91 -5.91
CA THR A 157 11.26 3.63 -6.20
C THR A 157 10.16 3.34 -5.18
N GLY A 158 9.26 2.41 -5.52
CA GLY A 158 8.23 1.95 -4.59
C GLY A 158 8.82 1.25 -3.35
N GLU A 159 9.94 0.55 -3.51
CA GLU A 159 10.68 -0.08 -2.42
C GLU A 159 11.33 0.95 -1.49
N GLU A 160 11.93 2.02 -2.05
CA GLU A 160 12.45 3.13 -1.25
C GLU A 160 11.31 3.82 -0.49
N MET A 161 10.19 4.10 -1.17
CA MET A 161 9.02 4.73 -0.55
C MET A 161 8.44 3.90 0.60
N THR A 162 8.32 2.59 0.43
CA THR A 162 7.76 1.69 1.45
C THR A 162 8.64 1.53 2.69
N GLN A 163 9.94 1.85 2.63
CA GLN A 163 10.78 1.97 3.83
C GLN A 163 10.32 3.13 4.72
N TYR A 164 9.94 4.26 4.12
CA TYR A 164 9.55 5.47 4.82
C TYR A 164 8.04 5.62 5.03
N PHE A 165 7.23 4.92 4.26
CA PHE A 165 5.77 4.89 4.41
C PHE A 165 5.29 3.45 4.20
N SER A 166 5.34 2.65 5.26
CA SER A 166 5.08 1.21 5.19
C SER A 166 3.60 0.92 4.90
N PRO A 167 3.28 -0.26 4.37
CA PRO A 167 1.88 -0.63 4.11
C PRO A 167 0.98 -0.58 5.35
N SER A 168 1.49 -0.93 6.54
CA SER A 168 0.71 -0.85 7.78
C SER A 168 0.40 0.59 8.21
N GLU A 169 1.34 1.51 8.01
CA GLU A 169 1.12 2.93 8.29
C GLU A 169 0.18 3.55 7.25
N GLN A 170 0.34 3.16 5.98
CA GLN A 170 -0.60 3.52 4.92
C GLN A 170 -2.00 3.07 5.28
N GLN A 171 -2.20 1.79 5.66
CA GLN A 171 -3.51 1.29 6.05
C GLN A 171 -4.10 2.07 7.24
N THR A 172 -3.30 2.33 8.27
CA THR A 172 -3.73 3.12 9.44
C THR A 172 -4.19 4.52 9.03
N LEU A 173 -3.45 5.18 8.13
CA LEU A 173 -3.84 6.48 7.60
C LEU A 173 -5.12 6.39 6.75
N ILE A 174 -5.23 5.40 5.88
CA ILE A 174 -6.39 5.13 5.03
C ILE A 174 -7.65 4.97 5.88
N ASP A 175 -7.57 4.22 6.97
CA ASP A 175 -8.68 4.01 7.89
C ASP A 175 -9.12 5.31 8.56
N SER A 176 -8.15 6.10 9.03
CA SER A 176 -8.42 7.40 9.64
C SER A 176 -9.05 8.37 8.64
N GLN A 177 -8.53 8.42 7.41
CA GLN A 177 -9.06 9.28 6.36
C GLN A 177 -10.47 8.84 5.95
N THR A 178 -10.71 7.53 5.85
CA THR A 178 -12.04 6.99 5.55
C THR A 178 -13.07 7.37 6.62
N ASN A 179 -12.71 7.31 7.90
CA ASN A 179 -13.56 7.80 8.99
C ASN A 179 -13.85 9.30 8.87
N ASN A 180 -12.83 10.12 8.59
CA ASN A 180 -12.99 11.56 8.43
C ASN A 180 -13.88 11.92 7.23
N LEU A 181 -13.75 11.20 6.12
CA LEU A 181 -14.60 11.36 4.93
C LEU A 181 -16.07 11.07 5.27
N LEU A 182 -16.35 9.98 5.98
CA LEU A 182 -17.70 9.63 6.41
C LEU A 182 -18.27 10.65 7.40
N SER A 183 -17.48 11.08 8.38
CA SER A 183 -17.88 12.11 9.34
C SER A 183 -18.22 13.42 8.62
N THR A 184 -17.37 13.86 7.68
CA THR A 184 -17.60 15.08 6.89
C THR A 184 -18.82 14.94 6.00
N ALA A 185 -18.97 13.82 5.28
CA ALA A 185 -20.10 13.58 4.40
C ALA A 185 -21.44 13.54 5.17
N SER A 186 -21.45 12.94 6.36
CA SER A 186 -22.66 12.81 7.20
C SER A 186 -23.20 14.16 7.72
N GLN A 187 -22.36 15.20 7.74
CA GLN A 187 -22.75 16.56 8.12
C GLN A 187 -23.37 17.36 6.96
N GLN A 188 -23.27 16.85 5.72
CA GLN A 188 -23.83 17.50 4.54
C GLN A 188 -25.27 17.04 4.29
N ILE A 189 -26.04 17.86 3.57
CA ILE A 189 -27.43 17.58 3.20
C ILE A 189 -27.49 16.98 1.81
N ASP A 190 -28.16 15.82 1.68
CA ASP A 190 -28.44 15.21 0.39
C ASP A 190 -29.51 16.04 -0.34
N PRO A 191 -29.20 16.64 -1.50
CA PRO A 191 -30.12 17.49 -2.23
C PRO A 191 -31.36 16.74 -2.72
N ILE A 192 -31.30 15.40 -2.83
CA ILE A 192 -32.43 14.58 -3.29
C ILE A 192 -33.46 14.41 -2.17
N THR A 193 -33.01 14.22 -0.92
CA THR A 193 -33.90 13.88 0.20
C THR A 193 -34.17 15.05 1.14
N GLY A 194 -33.37 16.11 1.07
CA GLY A 194 -33.41 17.23 2.02
C GLY A 194 -32.94 16.85 3.44
N LYS A 195 -32.36 15.67 3.62
CA LYS A 195 -31.87 15.14 4.90
C LYS A 195 -30.36 14.92 4.86
N ALA A 196 -29.75 14.72 6.02
CA ALA A 196 -28.34 14.33 6.09
C ALA A 196 -28.04 13.05 5.30
N PHE A 197 -26.85 12.97 4.71
CA PHE A 197 -26.40 11.77 4.01
C PHE A 197 -26.36 10.55 4.93
N THR A 198 -27.00 9.46 4.50
CA THR A 198 -27.03 8.18 5.22
C THR A 198 -26.94 7.00 4.27
N GLY A 199 -26.65 5.81 4.80
CA GLY A 199 -26.61 4.56 4.02
C GLY A 199 -25.73 4.64 2.77
N GLU A 200 -26.25 4.19 1.64
CA GLU A 200 -25.51 4.17 0.36
C GLU A 200 -25.14 5.57 -0.16
N ARG A 201 -26.01 6.56 0.05
CA ARG A 201 -25.74 7.94 -0.38
C ARG A 201 -24.59 8.56 0.41
N LEU A 202 -24.41 8.16 1.67
CA LEU A 202 -23.23 8.53 2.46
C LEU A 202 -21.94 7.98 1.85
N ILE A 203 -21.94 6.73 1.37
CA ILE A 203 -20.79 6.10 0.71
C ILE A 203 -20.41 6.86 -0.56
N GLU A 204 -21.41 7.15 -1.40
CA GLU A 204 -21.20 7.92 -2.63
C GLU A 204 -20.60 9.29 -2.31
N ARG A 205 -21.16 9.99 -1.31
CA ARG A 205 -20.69 11.33 -0.98
C ARG A 205 -19.28 11.33 -0.41
N ALA A 206 -18.94 10.40 0.47
CA ALA A 206 -17.58 10.24 0.99
C ALA A 206 -16.57 10.02 -0.14
N ALA A 207 -16.93 9.21 -1.15
CA ALA A 207 -16.09 8.98 -2.32
C ALA A 207 -15.94 10.23 -3.21
N GLN A 208 -17.00 11.03 -3.39
CA GLN A 208 -16.91 12.29 -4.12
C GLN A 208 -15.95 13.28 -3.44
N ILE A 209 -16.01 13.36 -2.11
CA ILE A 209 -15.09 14.19 -1.32
C ILE A 209 -13.64 13.72 -1.49
N GLN A 210 -13.40 12.41 -1.45
CA GLN A 210 -12.07 11.85 -1.70
C GLN A 210 -11.55 12.20 -3.10
N PHE A 211 -12.43 12.18 -4.09
CA PHE A 211 -12.07 12.36 -5.49
C PHE A 211 -11.75 13.81 -5.87
N ALA A 212 -12.48 14.77 -5.30
CA ALA A 212 -12.44 16.16 -5.75
C ALA A 212 -12.44 17.19 -4.61
N GLY A 213 -12.29 16.75 -3.36
CA GLY A 213 -12.25 17.59 -2.17
C GLY A 213 -13.61 17.87 -1.55
N THR A 214 -13.61 18.43 -0.34
CA THR A 214 -14.82 18.66 0.47
C THR A 214 -15.80 19.65 -0.14
N ASN A 215 -15.30 20.58 -0.95
CA ASN A 215 -16.08 21.66 -1.55
C ASN A 215 -16.63 21.30 -2.94
N ILE A 216 -16.41 20.08 -3.42
CA ILE A 216 -16.97 19.68 -4.72
C ILE A 216 -18.49 19.67 -4.66
N THR A 217 -19.11 20.24 -5.70
CA THR A 217 -20.57 20.17 -5.90
C THR A 217 -21.03 18.71 -5.85
N ILE A 218 -22.06 18.47 -5.04
CA ILE A 218 -22.66 17.14 -4.88
C ILE A 218 -23.13 16.62 -6.24
N ASP A 219 -22.81 15.37 -6.56
CA ASP A 219 -23.20 14.70 -7.81
C ASP A 219 -22.77 15.43 -9.09
N SER A 220 -21.68 16.21 -9.00
CA SER A 220 -21.13 16.97 -10.12
C SER A 220 -20.81 16.09 -11.33
N GLN A 221 -21.07 16.63 -12.52
CA GLN A 221 -20.68 16.06 -13.80
C GLN A 221 -19.26 16.49 -14.23
N ALA A 222 -18.53 17.19 -13.35
CA ALA A 222 -17.13 17.54 -13.60
C ALA A 222 -16.28 16.27 -13.70
N ILE A 223 -15.45 16.21 -14.73
CA ILE A 223 -14.55 15.10 -15.02
C ILE A 223 -13.19 15.39 -14.43
N ASN A 224 -12.58 14.40 -13.77
CA ASN A 224 -11.16 14.47 -13.46
C ASN A 224 -10.36 14.12 -14.73
N PRO A 225 -9.46 15.00 -15.22
CA PRO A 225 -8.68 14.77 -16.44
C PRO A 225 -7.95 13.42 -16.47
N ASN A 226 -7.62 12.87 -15.30
CA ASN A 226 -6.83 11.64 -15.17
C ASN A 226 -7.66 10.36 -15.12
N ASP A 227 -8.98 10.42 -14.87
CA ASP A 227 -9.79 9.22 -14.57
C ASP A 227 -11.00 9.05 -15.51
N ALA A 228 -11.22 10.02 -16.42
CA ALA A 228 -12.31 10.08 -17.41
C ALA A 228 -13.74 9.86 -16.85
N LYS A 229 -13.89 9.85 -15.53
CA LYS A 229 -15.15 9.71 -14.81
C LYS A 229 -15.53 11.04 -14.20
N THR A 230 -16.83 11.27 -14.16
CA THR A 230 -17.42 12.35 -13.38
C THR A 230 -17.31 12.06 -11.88
N VAL A 231 -17.39 13.11 -11.08
CA VAL A 231 -17.47 13.01 -9.61
C VAL A 231 -18.62 12.08 -9.20
N LYS A 232 -19.80 12.23 -9.82
CA LYS A 232 -20.96 11.36 -9.57
C LYS A 232 -20.66 9.90 -9.85
N GLU A 233 -20.13 9.58 -11.04
CA GLU A 233 -19.81 8.22 -11.45
C GLU A 233 -18.75 7.58 -10.54
N TYR A 234 -17.77 8.37 -10.08
CA TYR A 234 -16.79 7.89 -9.11
C TYR A 234 -17.47 7.46 -7.80
N GLY A 235 -18.42 8.26 -7.30
CA GLY A 235 -19.22 7.92 -6.13
C GLY A 235 -20.03 6.63 -6.30
N GLU A 236 -20.79 6.52 -7.41
CA GLU A 236 -21.62 5.36 -7.71
C GLU A 236 -20.80 4.07 -7.88
N LYS A 237 -19.64 4.18 -8.54
CA LYS A 237 -18.69 3.05 -8.70
C LYS A 237 -18.13 2.62 -7.34
N THR A 238 -17.78 3.56 -6.49
CA THR A 238 -17.26 3.27 -5.14
C THR A 238 -18.31 2.59 -4.27
N LYS A 239 -19.56 3.06 -4.30
CA LYS A 239 -20.68 2.38 -3.63
C LYS A 239 -20.83 0.93 -4.10
N THR A 240 -20.74 0.70 -5.42
CA THR A 240 -20.86 -0.65 -5.99
C THR A 240 -19.73 -1.55 -5.49
N LYS A 241 -18.48 -1.06 -5.51
CA LYS A 241 -17.33 -1.78 -4.95
C LYS A 241 -17.48 -2.05 -3.45
N TYR A 242 -17.96 -1.09 -2.68
CA TYR A 242 -18.20 -1.25 -1.24
C TYR A 242 -19.14 -2.43 -0.95
N LYS A 243 -20.25 -2.54 -1.70
CA LYS A 243 -21.17 -3.69 -1.57
C LYS A 243 -20.50 -5.02 -1.93
N GLN A 244 -19.69 -5.04 -2.98
CA GLN A 244 -18.94 -6.23 -3.39
C GLN A 244 -17.94 -6.64 -2.31
N ASN A 245 -17.25 -5.68 -1.69
CA ASN A 245 -16.32 -5.93 -0.60
C ASN A 245 -17.06 -6.49 0.63
N LEU A 246 -18.21 -5.94 1.01
CA LEU A 246 -19.01 -6.50 2.10
C LEU A 246 -19.41 -7.97 1.84
N GLN A 247 -19.76 -8.30 0.59
CA GLN A 247 -20.07 -9.67 0.18
C GLN A 247 -18.85 -10.59 0.27
N SER A 248 -17.70 -10.17 -0.26
CA SER A 248 -16.48 -10.97 -0.23
C SER A 248 -15.96 -11.20 1.19
N MET A 249 -16.15 -10.20 2.06
CA MET A 249 -15.77 -10.26 3.47
C MET A 249 -16.76 -11.08 4.34
N ASN A 250 -17.89 -11.51 3.80
CA ASN A 250 -19.01 -12.10 4.55
C ASN A 250 -19.51 -11.21 5.71
N CYS A 251 -19.60 -9.89 5.46
CA CYS A 251 -20.07 -8.90 6.44
C CYS A 251 -21.52 -8.43 6.20
N LEU A 252 -22.30 -9.19 5.42
CA LEU A 252 -23.71 -8.94 5.16
C LEU A 252 -24.64 -9.63 6.16
#